data_AF-A0A5M3MR92-F1
#
_entry.id   AF-A0A5M3MR92-F1
#
_cell.length_a   1.000
_cell.length_b   1.000
_cell.length_c   1.000
_cell.angle_alpha   90.00
_cell.angle_beta   90.00
_cell.angle_gamma   90.00
#
_symmetry.space_group_name_H-M   'P 1'
#
loop_
_entity.id
_entity.type
_entity.pdbx_description
1 polymer ?
#
loop_
_entity_poly.entity_id
_entity_poly.type
_entity_poly.pdbx_seq_one_letter_code
_entity_poly.pdbx_strand_id
1 'polypeptide(L)'
;MAHDGASDLNQYPLLPPQERQSLIRPFPEHPPLSRSDLLSRRLSRAALVFTFIIGIACILSGISLIAVYTRKSSTLTQGDPFEGFLYLNLSPRWSEATNLFLSIVVTVCTEAVGYVHGIALRSSLIEERRLYFNTNARLFTATRRRRWAGPNGVPCNILMMVLLIMSFASATTTFQPSSPFLVVSVAPMITLGVCLVLQVSIAMFALRTTRILTWNTTALGTLLVLSHCSRVRHFSGHSMCSVTHIGHNPHPQYPSSRQPTVWQARKDVRAVIFLIPFEDVPVTRIYPLPSSPSAAWLALFGLLFAVQGFLAVTLHQAGVVASSMWDEQVWRSAGGRKGTAMEPNILAPIVAPINLILMLSKPALHFMMSRANSITIVSSDSTSSSRRIAIYFNGDQYTILATIILLLTLLLNYLMLRPPRGPQPAAYGHFQTLANLIDVWPADGQDSMYWGHKGDHQGVDGRGMEGDVGGKYCRAGTGGAISEDAERSNRKIEKVATQRDAARRSEDAVNNLAGIGSIHIVATSIDR
;
A
#
# COMPACT_ATOMS: atom_id res chain seq x y z
N MET A 1 2.71 -10.58 -16.34
CA MET A 1 1.74 -11.18 -15.38
C MET A 1 0.33 -10.58 -15.54
N ALA A 2 -0.27 -10.67 -16.72
CA ALA A 2 -1.69 -10.41 -16.92
C ALA A 2 -2.36 -11.77 -17.11
N HIS A 3 -2.75 -12.41 -16.01
CA HIS A 3 -3.51 -13.65 -16.08
C HIS A 3 -4.91 -13.34 -16.63
N ASP A 4 -5.32 -14.06 -17.66
CA ASP A 4 -6.65 -13.95 -18.27
C ASP A 4 -7.74 -14.35 -17.26
N GLY A 5 -8.32 -13.34 -16.60
CA GLY A 5 -9.50 -13.48 -15.73
C GLY A 5 -10.79 -13.88 -16.46
N ALA A 6 -10.70 -14.36 -17.70
CA ALA A 6 -11.80 -15.04 -18.38
C ALA A 6 -12.05 -16.44 -17.80
N SER A 7 -11.06 -17.02 -17.11
CA SER A 7 -11.19 -18.32 -16.42
C SER A 7 -11.92 -18.24 -15.06
N ASP A 8 -12.05 -17.05 -14.45
CA ASP A 8 -12.64 -16.91 -13.11
C ASP A 8 -14.18 -16.73 -13.10
N LEU A 9 -14.81 -16.36 -14.22
CA LEU A 9 -16.29 -16.44 -14.31
C LEU A 9 -16.78 -17.91 -14.33
N ASN A 10 -15.89 -18.85 -14.64
CA ASN A 10 -16.14 -20.29 -14.50
C ASN A 10 -15.86 -20.82 -13.08
N GLN A 11 -15.38 -20.01 -12.12
CA GLN A 11 -15.26 -20.43 -10.72
C GLN A 11 -16.60 -20.43 -9.96
N TYR A 12 -17.68 -19.92 -10.57
CA TYR A 12 -19.05 -20.05 -10.05
C TYR A 12 -19.97 -20.73 -11.09
N PRO A 13 -19.68 -21.97 -11.52
CA PRO A 13 -20.39 -22.61 -12.63
C PRO A 13 -21.83 -23.04 -12.28
N LEU A 14 -22.33 -22.74 -11.08
CA LEU A 14 -23.61 -23.23 -10.57
C LEU A 14 -24.68 -22.15 -10.34
N LEU A 15 -24.44 -20.88 -10.67
CA LEU A 15 -25.51 -19.89 -10.54
C LEU A 15 -26.58 -20.12 -11.62
N PRO A 16 -27.83 -20.42 -11.24
CA PRO A 16 -28.92 -20.70 -12.18
C PRO A 16 -29.15 -19.52 -13.14
N PRO A 17 -29.61 -19.77 -14.38
CA PRO A 17 -29.80 -18.74 -15.41
C PRO A 17 -30.65 -17.54 -14.97
N GLN A 18 -31.65 -17.75 -14.11
CA GLN A 18 -32.48 -16.67 -13.55
C GLN A 18 -31.68 -15.70 -12.67
N GLU A 19 -30.67 -16.16 -11.93
CA GLU A 19 -29.83 -15.29 -11.13
C GLU A 19 -28.93 -14.39 -11.99
N ARG A 20 -28.52 -14.85 -13.19
CA ARG A 20 -27.78 -14.01 -14.15
C ARG A 20 -28.59 -12.82 -14.64
N GLN A 21 -29.91 -12.95 -14.77
CA GLN A 21 -30.78 -11.87 -15.21
C GLN A 21 -31.03 -10.83 -14.09
N SER A 22 -31.10 -11.27 -12.83
CA SER A 22 -31.23 -10.36 -11.67
C SER A 22 -30.04 -9.40 -11.51
N LEU A 23 -28.89 -9.76 -12.09
CA LEU A 23 -27.66 -8.97 -12.07
C LEU A 23 -27.67 -7.78 -13.06
N ILE A 24 -28.70 -7.60 -13.89
CA ILE A 24 -28.79 -6.49 -14.87
C ILE A 24 -29.72 -5.36 -14.36
N ARG A 25 -30.10 -5.36 -13.06
CA ARG A 25 -30.91 -4.25 -12.54
C ARG A 25 -30.15 -2.91 -12.62
N PRO A 26 -30.82 -1.82 -13.02
CA PRO A 26 -30.24 -0.48 -12.98
C PRO A 26 -29.76 -0.15 -11.57
N PHE A 27 -28.67 0.60 -11.48
CA PHE A 27 -28.10 1.00 -10.19
C PHE A 27 -29.17 1.73 -9.37
N PRO A 28 -29.50 1.27 -8.14
CA PRO A 28 -30.37 2.03 -7.26
C PRO A 28 -29.80 3.44 -7.02
N GLU A 29 -30.68 4.39 -6.72
CA GLU A 29 -30.28 5.72 -6.26
C GLU A 29 -29.33 5.59 -5.08
N HIS A 30 -28.34 6.48 -5.04
CA HIS A 30 -27.22 6.34 -4.11
C HIS A 30 -27.68 6.41 -2.66
N PRO A 31 -27.17 5.55 -1.77
CA PRO A 31 -27.28 5.82 -0.35
C PRO A 31 -26.62 7.18 -0.05
N PRO A 32 -27.19 7.97 0.89
CA PRO A 32 -26.59 9.22 1.29
C PRO A 32 -25.14 9.00 1.76
N LEU A 33 -24.22 9.88 1.34
CA LEU A 33 -22.82 9.81 1.77
C LEU A 33 -22.75 10.03 3.28
N SER A 34 -21.99 9.17 3.97
CA SER A 34 -21.71 9.34 5.39
C SER A 34 -20.95 10.65 5.67
N ARG A 35 -20.97 11.08 6.94
CA ARG A 35 -20.21 12.25 7.39
C ARG A 35 -18.70 12.06 7.15
N SER A 36 -18.19 10.85 7.37
CA SER A 36 -16.80 10.51 7.08
C SER A 36 -16.50 10.65 5.58
N ASP A 37 -17.42 10.25 4.70
CA ASP A 37 -17.23 10.35 3.26
C ASP A 37 -17.15 11.80 2.78
N LEU A 38 -17.99 12.67 3.34
CA LEU A 38 -17.94 14.11 3.05
C LEU A 38 -16.62 14.74 3.49
N LEU A 39 -16.11 14.39 4.67
CA LEU A 39 -14.82 14.90 5.15
C LEU A 39 -13.67 14.40 4.27
N SER A 40 -13.62 13.09 3.98
CA SER A 40 -12.62 12.49 3.09
C SER A 40 -12.64 13.13 1.70
N ARG A 41 -13.82 13.42 1.15
CA ARG A 41 -13.97 14.12 -0.14
C ARG A 41 -13.43 15.55 -0.09
N ARG A 42 -13.68 16.30 0.99
CA ARG A 42 -13.17 17.68 1.17
C ARG A 42 -11.64 17.68 1.31
N LEU A 43 -11.10 16.82 2.17
CA LEU A 43 -9.66 16.66 2.36
C LEU A 43 -8.95 16.26 1.07
N SER A 44 -9.53 15.32 0.31
CA SER A 44 -9.02 14.90 -0.99
C SER A 44 -8.92 16.05 -2.00
N ARG A 45 -9.96 16.88 -2.09
CA ARG A 45 -9.96 18.06 -2.96
C ARG A 45 -8.92 19.09 -2.53
N ALA A 46 -8.84 19.37 -1.23
CA ALA A 46 -7.85 20.29 -0.68
C ALA A 46 -6.41 19.81 -0.97
N ALA A 47 -6.15 18.51 -0.81
CA ALA A 47 -4.83 17.93 -1.05
C ALA A 47 -4.43 17.93 -2.54
N LEU A 48 -5.39 17.73 -3.47
CA LEU A 48 -5.14 17.90 -4.90
C LEU A 48 -4.81 19.35 -5.27
N VAL A 49 -5.55 20.33 -4.72
CA VAL A 49 -5.28 21.75 -4.93
C VAL A 49 -3.90 22.14 -4.38
N PHE A 50 -3.59 21.70 -3.16
CA PHE A 50 -2.26 21.89 -2.57
C PHE A 50 -1.16 21.31 -3.46
N THR A 51 -1.31 20.07 -3.92
CA THR A 51 -0.31 19.42 -4.79
C THR A 51 -0.16 20.14 -6.12
N PHE A 52 -1.26 20.63 -6.70
CA PHE A 52 -1.23 21.44 -7.92
C PHE A 52 -0.46 22.74 -7.72
N ILE A 53 -0.70 23.46 -6.62
CA ILE A 53 0.00 24.70 -6.28
C ILE A 53 1.50 24.46 -6.12
N ILE A 54 1.90 23.40 -5.40
CA ILE A 54 3.31 23.02 -5.26
C ILE A 54 3.93 22.72 -6.63
N GLY A 55 3.24 21.96 -7.48
CA GLY A 55 3.71 21.66 -8.84
C GLY A 55 3.93 22.91 -9.69
N ILE A 56 2.98 23.84 -9.69
CA ILE A 56 3.10 25.13 -10.39
C ILE A 56 4.23 25.99 -9.79
N ALA A 57 4.36 26.03 -8.46
CA ALA A 57 5.43 26.76 -7.80
C ALA A 57 6.82 26.23 -8.20
N CYS A 58 7.00 24.91 -8.32
CA CYS A 58 8.24 24.31 -8.82
C CYS A 58 8.55 24.71 -10.27
N ILE A 59 7.54 24.69 -11.16
CA ILE A 59 7.69 25.11 -12.56
C ILE A 59 8.08 26.59 -12.64
N LEU A 60 7.33 27.46 -11.97
CA LEU A 60 7.57 28.90 -11.98
C LEU A 60 8.94 29.24 -11.39
N SER A 61 9.32 28.62 -10.27
CA SER A 61 10.65 28.79 -9.68
C SER A 61 11.74 28.38 -10.65
N GLY A 62 11.56 27.27 -11.39
CA GLY A 62 12.52 26.81 -12.39
C GLY A 62 12.67 27.79 -13.55
N ILE A 63 11.55 28.28 -14.08
CA ILE A 63 11.54 29.29 -15.16
C ILE A 63 12.17 30.60 -14.68
N SER A 64 11.85 31.06 -13.48
CA SER A 64 12.45 32.26 -12.89
C SER A 64 13.96 32.12 -12.71
N LEU A 65 14.46 30.95 -12.30
CA LEU A 65 15.89 30.69 -12.21
C LEU A 65 16.57 30.75 -13.59
N ILE A 66 15.95 30.18 -14.63
CA ILE A 66 16.44 30.30 -16.01
C ILE A 66 16.53 31.77 -16.42
N ALA A 67 15.49 32.55 -16.17
CA ALA A 67 15.44 33.97 -16.55
C ALA A 67 16.50 34.82 -15.82
N VAL A 68 16.75 34.54 -14.54
CA VAL A 68 17.82 35.21 -13.77
C VAL A 68 19.19 34.82 -14.32
N TYR A 69 19.39 33.54 -14.64
CA TYR A 69 20.64 33.04 -15.20
C TYR A 69 20.93 33.65 -16.58
N THR A 70 19.96 33.68 -17.49
CA THR A 70 20.13 34.23 -18.85
C THR A 70 20.44 35.73 -18.82
N ARG A 71 19.85 36.49 -17.89
CA ARG A 71 20.15 37.92 -17.70
C ARG A 71 21.57 38.17 -17.19
N LYS A 72 22.08 37.32 -16.29
CA LYS A 72 23.44 37.47 -15.75
C LYS A 72 24.51 37.00 -16.73
N SER A 73 24.21 35.99 -17.55
CA SER A 73 25.12 35.49 -18.58
C SER A 73 25.34 36.49 -19.73
N SER A 74 24.46 37.48 -19.91
CA SER A 74 24.65 38.50 -20.96
C SER A 74 25.81 39.43 -20.68
N THR A 75 26.31 39.49 -19.44
CA THR A 75 27.37 40.41 -19.01
C THR A 75 28.72 39.75 -18.73
N LEU A 76 28.78 38.41 -18.64
CA LEU A 76 30.05 37.68 -18.55
C LEU A 76 30.29 36.87 -19.82
N THR A 77 31.49 37.04 -20.37
CA THR A 77 31.99 36.45 -21.61
C THR A 77 31.68 34.95 -21.73
N GLN A 78 31.02 34.64 -22.85
CA GLN A 78 30.83 33.38 -23.56
C GLN A 78 31.87 32.29 -23.17
N GLY A 79 31.44 31.31 -22.37
CA GLY A 79 32.37 30.31 -21.83
C GLY A 79 31.81 28.90 -21.66
N ASP A 80 30.70 28.70 -20.94
CA ASP A 80 30.26 27.34 -20.62
C ASP A 80 28.74 27.14 -20.79
N PRO A 81 28.30 26.32 -21.77
CA PRO A 81 26.89 26.02 -22.03
C PRO A 81 26.24 25.10 -20.97
N PHE A 82 26.93 24.79 -19.87
CA PHE A 82 26.54 23.69 -18.99
C PHE A 82 25.62 24.06 -17.81
N GLU A 83 25.40 25.32 -17.46
CA GLU A 83 24.95 25.62 -16.09
C GLU A 83 23.46 25.96 -15.95
N GLY A 84 22.64 24.91 -15.96
CA GLY A 84 21.30 24.91 -15.34
C GLY A 84 21.36 24.83 -13.80
N PHE A 85 22.40 25.39 -13.20
CA PHE A 85 22.72 25.30 -11.77
C PHE A 85 22.79 26.70 -11.16
N LEU A 86 22.09 26.91 -10.05
CA LEU A 86 22.26 28.12 -9.23
C LEU A 86 23.10 27.80 -7.99
N TYR A 87 24.21 28.52 -7.83
CA TYR A 87 25.05 28.45 -6.64
C TYR A 87 24.59 29.47 -5.60
N LEU A 88 24.11 28.98 -4.47
CA LEU A 88 23.74 29.78 -3.31
C LEU A 88 24.84 29.67 -2.25
N ASN A 89 25.29 30.78 -1.68
CA ASN A 89 26.25 30.80 -0.58
C ASN A 89 25.58 30.42 0.75
N LEU A 90 25.20 29.15 0.85
CA LEU A 90 24.55 28.54 2.01
C LEU A 90 25.36 27.34 2.46
N SER A 91 25.50 27.17 3.78
CA SER A 91 26.17 26.00 4.36
C SER A 91 25.64 24.69 3.78
N PRO A 92 26.50 23.68 3.52
CA PRO A 92 26.09 22.37 3.02
C PRO A 92 24.99 21.69 3.85
N ARG A 93 24.88 22.01 5.15
CA ARG A 93 23.80 21.51 6.05
C ARG A 93 22.41 21.87 5.54
N TRP A 94 22.26 23.01 4.88
CA TRP A 94 20.98 23.42 4.30
C TRP A 94 20.56 22.53 3.13
N SER A 95 21.49 21.98 2.36
CA SER A 95 21.16 21.04 1.28
C SER A 95 20.51 19.76 1.79
N GLU A 96 20.96 19.29 2.96
CA GLU A 96 20.42 18.09 3.59
C GLU A 96 19.01 18.38 4.11
N ALA A 97 18.83 19.51 4.81
CA ALA A 97 17.53 19.92 5.32
C ALA A 97 16.51 20.16 4.19
N THR A 98 16.90 20.83 3.09
CA THR A 98 16.01 21.07 1.96
C THR A 98 15.66 19.79 1.20
N ASN A 99 16.61 18.86 1.04
CA ASN A 99 16.33 17.55 0.44
C ASN A 99 15.38 16.70 1.28
N LEU A 100 15.54 16.69 2.61
CA LEU A 100 14.61 16.01 3.52
C LEU A 100 13.23 16.65 3.45
N PHE A 101 13.15 17.98 3.52
CA PHE A 101 11.89 18.71 3.39
C PHE A 101 11.19 18.42 2.06
N LEU A 102 11.92 18.48 0.95
CA LEU A 102 11.39 18.19 -0.37
C LEU A 102 10.90 16.73 -0.46
N SER A 103 11.63 15.78 0.11
CA SER A 103 11.22 14.37 0.17
C SER A 103 9.92 14.16 0.95
N ILE A 104 9.73 14.90 2.06
CA ILE A 104 8.49 14.90 2.84
C ILE A 104 7.34 15.48 2.01
N VAL A 105 7.53 16.67 1.42
CA VAL A 105 6.50 17.33 0.60
C VAL A 105 6.08 16.46 -0.58
N VAL A 106 7.05 15.90 -1.31
CA VAL A 106 6.78 15.02 -2.46
C VAL A 106 6.06 13.75 -2.01
N THR A 107 6.42 13.17 -0.86
CA THR A 107 5.69 12.00 -0.34
C THR A 107 4.24 12.36 0.00
N VAL A 108 4.00 13.47 0.71
CA VAL A 108 2.64 13.91 1.07
C VAL A 108 1.79 14.17 -0.19
N CYS A 109 2.35 14.88 -1.17
CA CYS A 109 1.69 15.17 -2.44
C CYS A 109 1.36 13.89 -3.22
N THR A 110 2.33 12.99 -3.38
CA THR A 110 2.15 11.78 -4.18
C THR A 110 1.24 10.75 -3.51
N GLU A 111 1.24 10.66 -2.17
CA GLU A 111 0.28 9.85 -1.41
C GLU A 111 -1.13 10.43 -1.52
N ALA A 112 -1.31 11.75 -1.41
CA ALA A 112 -2.61 12.39 -1.56
C ALA A 112 -3.20 12.18 -2.97
N VAL A 113 -2.42 12.43 -4.01
CA VAL A 113 -2.87 12.21 -5.40
C VAL A 113 -3.16 10.73 -5.63
N GLY A 114 -2.27 9.86 -5.15
CA GLY A 114 -2.43 8.42 -5.26
C GLY A 114 -3.64 7.87 -4.49
N TYR A 115 -4.01 8.49 -3.36
CA TYR A 115 -5.21 8.16 -2.58
C TYR A 115 -6.47 8.44 -3.40
N VAL A 116 -6.56 9.65 -3.97
CA VAL A 116 -7.69 10.07 -4.80
C VAL A 116 -7.84 9.17 -6.03
N HIS A 117 -6.74 8.95 -6.74
CA HIS A 117 -6.70 8.03 -7.88
C HIS A 117 -7.10 6.60 -7.48
N GLY A 118 -6.64 6.14 -6.31
CA GLY A 118 -7.00 4.83 -5.75
C GLY A 118 -8.50 4.69 -5.47
N ILE A 119 -9.15 5.71 -4.92
CA ILE A 119 -10.61 5.71 -4.70
C ILE A 119 -11.37 5.65 -6.04
N ALA A 120 -10.94 6.41 -7.04
CA ALA A 120 -11.52 6.37 -8.38
C ALA A 120 -11.35 4.97 -9.01
N LEU A 121 -10.13 4.42 -9.00
CA LEU A 121 -9.85 3.08 -9.50
C LEU A 121 -10.69 2.01 -8.78
N ARG A 122 -10.76 2.06 -7.44
CA ARG A 122 -11.56 1.15 -6.62
C ARG A 122 -13.04 1.22 -7.00
N SER A 123 -13.60 2.42 -7.13
CA SER A 123 -15.01 2.61 -7.53
C SER A 123 -15.27 2.03 -8.93
N SER A 124 -14.36 2.25 -9.88
CA SER A 124 -14.47 1.69 -11.22
C SER A 124 -14.38 0.16 -11.24
N LEU A 125 -13.51 -0.44 -10.42
CA LEU A 125 -13.41 -1.90 -10.27
C LEU A 125 -14.67 -2.51 -9.63
N ILE A 126 -15.34 -1.78 -8.73
CA ILE A 126 -16.64 -2.18 -8.17
C ILE A 126 -17.71 -2.22 -9.25
N GLU A 127 -17.77 -1.19 -10.10
CA GLU A 127 -18.71 -1.14 -11.22
C GLU A 127 -18.52 -2.35 -12.15
N GLU A 128 -17.26 -2.72 -12.39
CA GLU A 128 -16.86 -3.89 -13.19
C GLU A 128 -16.99 -5.24 -12.46
N ARG A 129 -17.32 -5.27 -11.16
CA ARG A 129 -17.34 -6.49 -10.32
C ARG A 129 -16.01 -7.25 -10.28
N ARG A 130 -14.90 -6.52 -10.36
CA ARG A 130 -13.54 -7.10 -10.31
C ARG A 130 -12.81 -6.79 -9.00
N LEU A 131 -13.45 -6.04 -8.11
CA LEU A 131 -12.91 -5.72 -6.80
C LEU A 131 -13.22 -6.85 -5.81
N TYR A 132 -12.26 -7.74 -5.58
CA TYR A 132 -12.40 -8.83 -4.61
C TYR A 132 -11.94 -8.42 -3.19
N PHE A 133 -10.87 -7.63 -3.13
CA PHE A 133 -10.29 -7.13 -1.89
C PHE A 133 -10.47 -5.62 -1.79
N ASN A 134 -10.63 -5.10 -0.57
CA ASN A 134 -10.68 -3.66 -0.33
C ASN A 134 -9.40 -2.95 -0.77
N THR A 135 -8.25 -3.55 -0.45
CA THR A 135 -6.93 -3.03 -0.80
C THR A 135 -6.43 -3.69 -2.08
N ASN A 136 -6.03 -2.90 -3.07
CA ASN A 136 -5.49 -3.38 -4.35
C ASN A 136 -4.18 -2.68 -4.64
N ALA A 137 -3.24 -3.41 -5.23
CA ALA A 137 -2.03 -2.83 -5.77
C ALA A 137 -2.39 -1.99 -7.01
N ARG A 138 -2.69 -0.70 -6.80
CA ARG A 138 -3.18 0.22 -7.86
C ARG A 138 -2.28 0.25 -9.09
N LEU A 139 -0.97 0.01 -8.90
CA LEU A 139 0.02 -0.03 -9.98
C LEU A 139 -0.16 -1.23 -10.93
N PHE A 140 -0.78 -2.32 -10.46
CA PHE A 140 -0.92 -3.56 -11.21
C PHE A 140 -2.37 -3.91 -11.57
N THR A 141 -3.35 -3.16 -11.04
CA THR A 141 -4.77 -3.36 -11.34
C THR A 141 -5.28 -2.31 -12.31
N ALA A 142 -6.00 -2.73 -13.35
CA ALA A 142 -6.62 -1.82 -14.31
C ALA A 142 -8.02 -2.31 -14.72
N THR A 143 -8.85 -1.34 -15.11
CA THR A 143 -10.22 -1.55 -15.61
C THR A 143 -10.22 -2.25 -16.97
N ARG A 144 -11.22 -3.11 -17.24
CA ARG A 144 -11.34 -3.85 -18.51
C ARG A 144 -12.16 -3.07 -19.54
N ARG A 145 -13.25 -2.41 -19.12
CA ARG A 145 -14.22 -1.77 -20.02
C ARG A 145 -13.60 -0.63 -20.82
N ARG A 146 -12.64 0.07 -20.24
CA ARG A 146 -11.85 1.14 -20.89
C ARG A 146 -10.36 0.94 -20.65
N ARG A 147 -9.88 -0.28 -20.92
CA ARG A 147 -8.49 -0.69 -20.63
C ARG A 147 -7.44 0.28 -21.18
N TRP A 148 -7.66 0.84 -22.36
CA TRP A 148 -6.69 1.69 -23.06
C TRP A 148 -6.99 3.19 -23.02
N ALA A 149 -8.27 3.59 -22.96
CA ALA A 149 -8.68 5.00 -23.04
C ALA A 149 -9.20 5.58 -21.71
N GLY A 150 -9.36 4.75 -20.67
CA GLY A 150 -9.88 5.19 -19.38
C GLY A 150 -8.79 5.77 -18.47
N PRO A 151 -9.14 6.74 -17.60
CA PRO A 151 -8.21 7.23 -16.55
C PRO A 151 -7.75 6.14 -15.59
N ASN A 152 -8.59 5.12 -15.39
CA ASN A 152 -8.29 3.94 -14.57
C ASN A 152 -7.82 2.75 -15.43
N GLY A 153 -7.40 3.03 -16.67
CA GLY A 153 -6.85 2.05 -17.60
C GLY A 153 -5.37 1.77 -17.35
N VAL A 154 -4.83 0.78 -18.06
CA VAL A 154 -3.41 0.39 -17.94
C VAL A 154 -2.46 1.57 -18.25
N PRO A 155 -2.66 2.35 -19.34
CA PRO A 155 -1.73 3.43 -19.68
C PRO A 155 -1.66 4.52 -18.61
N CYS A 156 -2.81 4.97 -18.09
CA CYS A 156 -2.84 5.99 -17.05
C CYS A 156 -2.25 5.49 -15.72
N ASN A 157 -2.43 4.21 -15.37
CA ASN A 157 -1.82 3.64 -14.17
C ASN A 157 -0.29 3.50 -14.31
N ILE A 158 0.19 3.07 -15.48
CA ILE A 158 1.63 3.03 -15.79
C ILE A 158 2.20 4.46 -15.80
N LEU A 159 1.51 5.41 -16.42
CA LEU A 159 1.94 6.81 -16.44
C LEU A 159 1.99 7.38 -15.01
N MET A 160 0.97 7.14 -14.19
CA MET A 160 0.97 7.55 -12.78
C MET A 160 2.16 6.96 -12.01
N MET A 161 2.52 5.69 -12.29
CA MET A 161 3.72 5.04 -11.74
C MET A 161 4.99 5.73 -12.19
N VAL A 162 5.15 5.99 -13.50
CA VAL A 162 6.33 6.66 -14.05
C VAL A 162 6.49 8.05 -13.44
N LEU A 163 5.40 8.82 -13.36
CA LEU A 163 5.41 10.15 -12.75
C LEU A 163 5.74 10.12 -11.25
N LEU A 164 5.32 9.08 -10.53
CA LEU A 164 5.67 8.87 -9.12
C LEU A 164 7.18 8.70 -8.96
N ILE A 165 7.77 7.82 -9.77
CA ILE A 165 9.21 7.52 -9.74
C ILE A 165 10.01 8.77 -10.13
N MET A 166 9.59 9.43 -11.21
CA MET A 166 10.24 10.67 -11.68
C MET A 166 10.13 11.81 -10.68
N SER A 167 9.06 11.89 -9.89
CA SER A 167 8.94 12.90 -8.82
C SER A 167 10.02 12.70 -7.75
N PHE A 168 10.26 11.46 -7.30
CA PHE A 168 11.33 11.17 -6.33
C PHE A 168 12.74 11.31 -6.91
N ALA A 169 12.94 10.89 -8.16
CA ALA A 169 14.22 11.09 -8.86
C ALA A 169 14.55 12.57 -9.06
N SER A 170 13.54 13.39 -9.39
CA SER A 170 13.70 14.84 -9.52
C SER A 170 13.94 15.52 -8.18
N ALA A 171 13.21 15.12 -7.13
CA ALA A 171 13.43 15.63 -5.78
C ALA A 171 14.86 15.37 -5.29
N THR A 172 15.37 14.16 -5.55
CA THR A 172 16.74 13.75 -5.18
C THR A 172 17.82 14.66 -5.76
N THR A 173 17.60 15.21 -6.94
CA THR A 173 18.61 15.97 -7.70
C THR A 173 18.39 17.48 -7.71
N THR A 174 17.29 17.94 -7.08
CA THR A 174 16.94 19.37 -7.05
C THR A 174 17.92 20.17 -6.21
N PHE A 175 18.31 19.68 -5.04
CA PHE A 175 19.30 20.33 -4.18
C PHE A 175 20.54 19.44 -4.04
N GLN A 176 21.71 19.98 -4.33
CA GLN A 176 22.97 19.25 -4.24
C GLN A 176 23.98 20.02 -3.36
N PRO A 177 24.66 19.36 -2.42
CA PRO A 177 25.77 19.97 -1.69
C PRO A 177 26.97 20.16 -2.63
N SER A 178 27.54 21.37 -2.67
CA SER A 178 28.83 21.63 -3.35
C SER A 178 29.65 22.61 -2.52
N SER A 179 30.36 22.11 -1.51
CA SER A 179 31.05 22.94 -0.50
C SER A 179 31.88 24.07 -1.13
N PRO A 180 31.67 25.35 -0.76
CA PRO A 180 30.81 25.86 0.33
C PRO A 180 29.36 26.23 -0.07
N PHE A 181 28.95 25.95 -1.30
CA PHE A 181 27.68 26.37 -1.89
C PHE A 181 26.58 25.28 -1.84
N LEU A 182 25.33 25.73 -1.88
CA LEU A 182 24.16 24.92 -2.22
C LEU A 182 23.88 25.09 -3.71
N VAL A 183 23.81 23.98 -4.44
CA VAL A 183 23.48 23.97 -5.86
C VAL A 183 22.02 23.61 -6.05
N VAL A 184 21.29 24.47 -6.76
CA VAL A 184 19.90 24.21 -7.17
C VAL A 184 19.87 23.85 -8.65
N SER A 185 19.40 22.65 -8.97
CA SER A 185 19.27 22.15 -10.34
C SER A 185 17.93 22.55 -10.93
N VAL A 186 17.94 23.34 -12.00
CA VAL A 186 16.73 23.85 -12.66
C VAL A 186 15.91 22.73 -13.31
N ALA A 187 16.56 21.84 -14.05
CA ALA A 187 15.87 20.79 -14.81
C ALA A 187 15.07 19.84 -13.89
N PRO A 188 15.64 19.25 -12.82
CA PRO A 188 14.87 18.49 -11.83
C PRO A 188 13.72 19.27 -11.19
N MET A 189 13.90 20.56 -10.90
CA MET A 189 12.82 21.34 -10.28
C MET A 189 11.63 21.51 -11.24
N ILE A 190 11.88 21.78 -12.52
CA ILE A 190 10.81 21.85 -13.54
C ILE A 190 10.18 20.47 -13.75
N THR A 191 10.99 19.42 -13.90
CA THR A 191 10.51 18.05 -14.08
C THR A 191 9.63 17.60 -12.91
N LEU A 192 10.02 17.91 -11.68
CA LEU A 192 9.21 17.64 -10.48
C LEU A 192 7.85 18.33 -10.59
N GLY A 193 7.83 19.61 -10.92
CA GLY A 193 6.60 20.38 -11.03
C GLY A 193 5.66 19.85 -12.13
N VAL A 194 6.20 19.50 -13.30
CA VAL A 194 5.44 18.88 -14.39
C VAL A 194 4.87 17.52 -13.96
N CYS A 195 5.66 16.70 -13.27
CA CYS A 195 5.20 15.41 -12.77
C CYS A 195 4.01 15.55 -11.82
N LEU A 196 4.11 16.43 -10.81
CA LEU A 196 3.03 16.68 -9.85
C LEU A 196 1.75 17.20 -10.52
N VAL A 197 1.88 18.14 -11.47
CA VAL A 197 0.73 18.66 -12.23
C VAL A 197 0.05 17.55 -13.04
N LEU A 198 0.82 16.75 -13.77
CA LEU A 198 0.28 15.64 -14.57
C LEU A 198 -0.40 14.58 -13.69
N GLN A 199 0.18 14.24 -12.53
CA GLN A 199 -0.45 13.32 -11.58
C GLN A 199 -1.80 13.86 -11.09
N VAL A 200 -1.87 15.15 -10.73
CA VAL A 200 -3.14 15.80 -10.34
C VAL A 200 -4.14 15.78 -11.50
N SER A 201 -3.70 16.06 -12.73
CA SER A 201 -4.56 15.99 -13.92
C SER A 201 -5.16 14.60 -14.12
N ILE A 202 -4.35 13.54 -13.98
CA ILE A 202 -4.82 12.15 -14.09
C ILE A 202 -5.83 11.83 -12.98
N ALA A 203 -5.54 12.18 -11.73
CA ALA A 203 -6.45 11.93 -10.61
C ALA A 203 -7.77 12.72 -10.75
N MET A 204 -7.70 13.97 -11.20
CA MET A 204 -8.88 14.79 -11.48
C MET A 204 -9.71 14.24 -12.65
N PHE A 205 -9.05 13.76 -13.70
CA PHE A 205 -9.71 13.08 -14.81
C PHE A 205 -10.42 11.81 -14.32
N ALA A 206 -9.75 10.99 -13.51
CA ALA A 206 -10.33 9.80 -12.89
C ALA A 206 -11.55 10.12 -12.01
N LEU A 207 -11.47 11.17 -11.18
CA LEU A 207 -12.59 11.62 -10.35
C LEU A 207 -13.78 12.14 -11.17
N ARG A 208 -13.53 12.81 -12.31
CA ARG A 208 -14.61 13.37 -13.15
C ARG A 208 -15.33 12.29 -13.95
N THR A 209 -14.61 11.26 -14.40
CA THR A 209 -15.21 10.21 -15.24
C THR A 209 -15.78 9.04 -14.45
N THR A 210 -15.35 8.87 -13.20
CA THR A 210 -15.74 7.71 -12.39
C THR A 210 -16.79 8.12 -11.37
N ARG A 211 -17.87 7.35 -11.31
CA ARG A 211 -18.87 7.49 -10.24
C ARG A 211 -18.25 6.96 -8.95
N ILE A 212 -17.99 7.84 -7.99
CA ILE A 212 -17.41 7.43 -6.70
C ILE A 212 -18.52 6.87 -5.82
N LEU A 213 -18.44 5.57 -5.49
CA LEU A 213 -19.46 4.92 -4.65
C LEU A 213 -19.31 5.28 -3.17
N THR A 214 -18.07 5.30 -2.67
CA THR A 214 -17.76 5.66 -1.28
C THR A 214 -16.33 6.17 -1.15
N TRP A 215 -16.15 7.10 -0.22
CA TRP A 215 -14.85 7.61 0.18
C TRP A 215 -14.29 6.89 1.43
N ASN A 216 -15.05 5.99 2.04
CA ASN A 216 -14.63 5.19 3.18
C ASN A 216 -13.59 4.17 2.71
N THR A 217 -12.42 4.16 3.34
CA THR A 217 -11.30 3.31 2.95
C THR A 217 -11.33 1.95 3.64
N THR A 218 -12.23 1.73 4.58
CA THR A 218 -12.32 0.48 5.33
C THR A 218 -13.06 -0.58 4.54
N ALA A 219 -12.64 -1.84 4.74
CA ALA A 219 -13.30 -2.98 4.11
C ALA A 219 -14.78 -3.09 4.51
N LEU A 220 -15.12 -2.87 5.79
CA LEU A 220 -16.50 -2.95 6.28
C LEU A 220 -17.40 -1.84 5.72
N GLY A 221 -16.93 -0.59 5.70
CA GLY A 221 -17.70 0.52 5.14
C GLY A 221 -17.95 0.34 3.64
N THR A 222 -16.92 -0.11 2.91
CA THR A 222 -17.08 -0.42 1.47
C THR A 222 -18.03 -1.60 1.26
N LEU A 223 -17.94 -2.63 2.10
CA LEU A 223 -18.82 -3.80 2.03
C LEU A 223 -20.28 -3.45 2.30
N LEU A 224 -20.56 -2.57 3.26
CA LEU A 224 -21.91 -2.09 3.55
C LEU A 224 -22.53 -1.47 2.29
N VAL A 225 -21.79 -0.58 1.61
CA VAL A 225 -22.23 0.05 0.35
C VAL A 225 -22.45 -1.01 -0.74
N LEU A 226 -21.56 -2.00 -0.84
CA LEU A 226 -21.71 -3.12 -1.78
C LEU A 226 -22.94 -3.99 -1.48
N SER A 227 -23.25 -4.21 -0.20
CA SER A 227 -24.42 -4.96 0.28
C SER A 227 -25.72 -4.23 -0.11
N HIS A 228 -25.81 -2.92 0.18
CA HIS A 228 -26.95 -2.09 -0.25
C HIS A 228 -27.13 -2.06 -1.77
N CYS A 229 -26.04 -2.05 -2.53
CA CYS A 229 -26.09 -2.13 -3.98
C CYS A 229 -26.39 -3.55 -4.52
N SER A 230 -26.64 -4.53 -3.64
CA SER A 230 -26.84 -5.96 -3.98
C SER A 230 -25.70 -6.54 -4.84
N ARG A 231 -24.47 -6.01 -4.68
CA ARG A 231 -23.27 -6.44 -5.42
C ARG A 231 -22.56 -7.60 -4.75
N VAL A 232 -22.74 -7.71 -3.45
CA VAL A 232 -22.27 -8.84 -2.64
C VAL A 232 -23.50 -9.39 -1.94
N ARG A 233 -23.68 -10.70 -1.96
CA ARG A 233 -24.77 -11.41 -1.28
C ARG A 233 -24.19 -12.33 -0.23
N HIS A 234 -24.85 -12.41 0.92
CA HIS A 234 -24.53 -13.42 1.91
C HIS A 234 -24.95 -14.80 1.39
N PHE A 235 -24.03 -15.77 1.39
CA PHE A 235 -24.33 -17.16 1.09
C PHE A 235 -24.46 -17.97 2.39
N SER A 236 -25.65 -18.48 2.67
CA SER A 236 -25.89 -19.36 3.81
C SER A 236 -24.94 -20.57 3.78
N GLY A 237 -24.47 -21.00 4.95
CA GLY A 237 -23.53 -22.11 5.10
C GLY A 237 -22.05 -21.76 4.91
N HIS A 238 -21.71 -20.49 4.68
CA HIS A 238 -20.32 -20.01 4.55
C HIS A 238 -19.83 -19.17 5.74
N SER A 239 -20.58 -19.11 6.84
CA SER A 239 -20.33 -18.22 7.99
C SER A 239 -19.05 -18.53 8.78
N MET A 240 -18.36 -19.63 8.47
CA MET A 240 -17.08 -20.01 9.07
C MET A 240 -15.94 -20.24 8.07
N CYS A 241 -16.19 -20.00 6.77
CA CYS A 241 -15.19 -20.22 5.73
C CYS A 241 -14.22 -19.03 5.66
N SER A 242 -12.94 -19.28 5.92
CA SER A 242 -11.89 -18.27 5.71
C SER A 242 -11.68 -17.97 4.22
N VAL A 243 -10.98 -16.87 3.91
CA VAL A 243 -10.67 -16.46 2.54
C VAL A 243 -9.91 -17.51 1.71
N THR A 244 -9.23 -18.48 2.33
CA THR A 244 -8.55 -19.56 1.60
C THR A 244 -9.48 -20.68 1.12
N HIS A 245 -10.73 -20.72 1.60
CA HIS A 245 -11.72 -21.73 1.23
C HIS A 245 -12.59 -21.33 0.03
N ILE A 246 -12.27 -20.21 -0.64
CA ILE A 246 -12.99 -19.76 -1.84
C ILE A 246 -12.95 -20.87 -2.90
N GLY A 247 -14.10 -21.16 -3.51
CA GLY A 247 -14.25 -22.18 -4.55
C GLY A 247 -14.48 -23.60 -4.04
N HIS A 248 -14.45 -23.84 -2.72
CA HIS A 248 -14.85 -25.13 -2.15
C HIS A 248 -16.35 -25.15 -1.87
N ASN A 249 -16.96 -26.34 -1.97
CA ASN A 249 -18.38 -26.48 -1.63
C ASN A 249 -18.62 -26.07 -0.17
N PRO A 250 -19.69 -25.29 0.11
CA PRO A 250 -20.04 -24.93 1.47
C PRO A 250 -20.21 -26.18 2.31
N HIS A 251 -19.50 -26.23 3.42
CA HIS A 251 -19.70 -27.22 4.45
C HIS A 251 -19.57 -26.53 5.81
N PRO A 252 -20.38 -26.92 6.81
CA PRO A 252 -20.21 -26.43 8.17
C PRO A 252 -18.76 -26.66 8.64
N GLN A 253 -18.09 -25.58 9.04
CA GLN A 253 -16.75 -25.64 9.60
C GLN A 253 -16.75 -25.20 11.05
N TYR A 254 -15.98 -25.90 11.88
CA TYR A 254 -15.70 -25.44 13.24
C TYR A 254 -14.72 -24.28 13.23
N PRO A 255 -14.80 -23.35 14.21
CA PRO A 255 -13.83 -22.28 14.36
C PRO A 255 -12.41 -22.84 14.51
N SER A 256 -11.51 -22.43 13.62
CA SER A 256 -10.10 -22.75 13.76
C SER A 256 -9.43 -21.87 14.81
N SER A 257 -8.56 -22.46 15.63
CA SER A 257 -7.72 -21.74 16.59
C SER A 257 -6.65 -20.86 15.91
N ARG A 258 -6.26 -21.25 14.68
CA ARG A 258 -5.29 -20.55 13.84
C ARG A 258 -5.86 -20.31 12.46
N GLN A 259 -5.83 -19.06 12.05
CA GLN A 259 -6.36 -18.65 10.76
C GLN A 259 -5.22 -18.58 9.73
N PRO A 260 -5.54 -18.71 8.42
CA PRO A 260 -4.54 -18.60 7.38
C PRO A 260 -3.87 -17.22 7.43
N THR A 261 -2.62 -17.18 7.02
CA THR A 261 -1.81 -15.95 6.98
C THR A 261 -2.18 -15.07 5.80
N VAL A 262 -1.79 -13.78 5.82
CA VAL A 262 -1.94 -12.87 4.66
C VAL A 262 -1.26 -13.48 3.44
N TRP A 263 -0.07 -14.05 3.65
CA TRP A 263 0.71 -14.73 2.62
C TRP A 263 -0.07 -15.84 1.92
N GLN A 264 -0.80 -16.66 2.68
CA GLN A 264 -1.64 -17.72 2.13
C GLN A 264 -2.86 -17.14 1.40
N ALA A 265 -3.50 -16.13 1.99
CA ALA A 265 -4.72 -15.52 1.47
C ALA A 265 -4.54 -14.71 0.17
N ARG A 266 -3.37 -14.07 -0.01
CA ARG A 266 -3.17 -13.06 -1.06
C ARG A 266 -1.94 -13.35 -1.91
N LYS A 267 -2.16 -13.64 -3.20
CA LYS A 267 -1.09 -13.90 -4.17
C LYS A 267 -0.29 -12.65 -4.52
N ASP A 268 -0.93 -11.48 -4.58
CA ASP A 268 -0.29 -10.20 -4.88
C ASP A 268 0.70 -9.78 -3.77
N VAL A 269 0.37 -10.09 -2.53
CA VAL A 269 1.26 -9.92 -1.38
C VAL A 269 2.53 -10.78 -1.50
N ARG A 270 2.49 -11.90 -2.22
CA ARG A 270 3.67 -12.76 -2.39
C ARG A 270 4.74 -12.13 -3.28
N ALA A 271 4.31 -11.38 -4.30
CA ALA A 271 5.22 -10.68 -5.20
C ALA A 271 6.09 -9.64 -4.46
N VAL A 272 5.60 -9.10 -3.35
CA VAL A 272 6.30 -8.08 -2.55
C VAL A 272 7.61 -8.61 -1.95
N ILE A 273 7.64 -9.87 -1.53
CA ILE A 273 8.86 -10.47 -0.95
C ILE A 273 9.95 -10.65 -2.01
N PHE A 274 9.58 -11.08 -3.21
CA PHE A 274 10.55 -11.31 -4.30
C PHE A 274 11.07 -10.01 -4.91
N LEU A 275 10.34 -8.91 -4.73
CA LEU A 275 10.74 -7.58 -5.17
C LEU A 275 11.79 -6.95 -4.26
N ILE A 276 12.48 -7.67 -3.38
CA ILE A 276 13.61 -7.14 -2.60
C ILE A 276 14.87 -7.92 -3.00
N PRO A 277 15.48 -7.63 -4.17
CA PRO A 277 16.77 -8.16 -4.50
C PRO A 277 17.79 -7.49 -3.56
N PHE A 278 18.51 -8.34 -2.84
CA PHE A 278 19.77 -7.99 -2.20
C PHE A 278 20.84 -8.03 -3.30
N GLU A 279 20.82 -7.06 -4.19
CA GLU A 279 21.88 -6.95 -5.21
C GLU A 279 23.12 -6.33 -4.57
N ASP A 280 24.30 -6.78 -5.01
CA ASP A 280 25.59 -6.33 -4.48
C ASP A 280 25.63 -4.80 -4.43
N VAL A 281 25.78 -4.25 -3.22
CA VAL A 281 25.93 -2.81 -3.01
C VAL A 281 27.05 -2.33 -3.92
N PRO A 282 26.80 -1.42 -4.87
CA PRO A 282 27.84 -0.98 -5.77
C PRO A 282 28.97 -0.39 -4.93
N VAL A 283 30.14 -1.03 -4.99
CA VAL A 283 31.40 -0.43 -4.56
C VAL A 283 31.46 0.93 -5.24
N THR A 284 31.80 1.98 -4.47
CA THR A 284 31.87 3.37 -4.93
C THR A 284 32.37 3.47 -6.37
N ARG A 285 31.46 3.79 -7.30
CA ARG A 285 31.74 3.90 -8.73
C ARG A 285 31.35 5.27 -9.23
N ILE A 286 32.26 5.86 -10.01
CA ILE A 286 32.03 7.10 -10.73
C ILE A 286 31.62 6.72 -12.14
N TYR A 287 30.42 7.13 -12.55
CA TYR A 287 29.95 6.92 -13.91
C TYR A 287 30.08 8.22 -14.70
N PRO A 288 30.93 8.28 -15.73
CA PRO A 288 31.00 9.44 -16.60
C PRO A 288 29.70 9.52 -17.42
N LEU A 289 29.06 10.70 -17.42
CA LEU A 289 27.90 10.96 -18.26
C LEU A 289 28.32 11.43 -19.66
N PRO A 290 27.42 11.31 -20.67
CA PRO A 290 27.63 11.89 -21.98
C PRO A 290 28.06 13.36 -21.95
N SER A 291 28.86 13.79 -22.93
CA SER A 291 29.33 15.17 -23.03
C SER A 291 28.23 16.18 -23.37
N SER A 292 27.16 15.73 -24.04
CA SER A 292 25.99 16.57 -24.31
C SER A 292 25.16 16.75 -23.03
N PRO A 293 24.83 18.00 -22.61
CA PRO A 293 24.04 18.24 -21.40
C PRO A 293 22.69 17.51 -21.39
N SER A 294 21.98 17.48 -22.52
CA SER A 294 20.68 16.81 -22.61
C SER A 294 20.81 15.30 -22.47
N ALA A 295 21.82 14.71 -23.12
CA ALA A 295 22.11 13.29 -22.98
C ALA A 295 22.57 12.93 -21.56
N ALA A 296 23.33 13.80 -20.88
CA ALA A 296 23.73 13.64 -19.49
C ALA A 296 22.52 13.62 -18.56
N TRP A 297 21.59 14.57 -18.70
CA TRP A 297 20.35 14.59 -17.92
C TRP A 297 19.46 13.38 -18.19
N LEU A 298 19.32 12.96 -19.44
CA LEU A 298 18.55 11.76 -19.79
C LEU A 298 19.16 10.49 -19.17
N ALA A 299 20.48 10.33 -19.25
CA ALA A 299 21.19 9.22 -18.63
C ALA A 299 21.05 9.24 -17.10
N LEU A 300 21.21 10.40 -16.47
CA LEU A 300 21.03 10.60 -15.04
C LEU A 300 19.61 10.26 -14.59
N PHE A 301 18.58 10.79 -15.28
CA PHE A 301 17.19 10.47 -14.95
C PHE A 301 16.87 9.00 -15.20
N GLY A 302 17.38 8.39 -16.26
CA GLY A 302 17.20 6.96 -16.52
C GLY A 302 17.78 6.09 -15.41
N LEU A 303 18.99 6.42 -14.94
CA LEU A 303 19.64 5.72 -13.84
C LEU A 303 18.90 5.89 -12.52
N LEU A 304 18.54 7.14 -12.17
CA LEU A 304 17.76 7.42 -10.98
C LEU A 304 16.35 6.85 -11.05
N PHE A 305 15.74 6.78 -12.23
CA PHE A 305 14.45 6.14 -12.43
C PHE A 305 14.52 4.65 -12.08
N ALA A 306 15.58 3.94 -12.50
CA ALA A 306 15.75 2.55 -12.14
C ALA A 306 15.89 2.37 -10.61
N VAL A 307 16.81 3.12 -10.00
CA VAL A 307 17.12 3.00 -8.56
C VAL A 307 15.98 3.47 -7.66
N GLN A 308 15.42 4.66 -7.92
CA GLN A 308 14.28 5.21 -7.18
C GLN A 308 13.00 4.44 -7.48
N GLY A 309 12.86 3.93 -8.70
CA GLY A 309 11.68 3.19 -9.12
C GLY A 309 11.49 1.91 -8.33
N PHE A 310 12.59 1.20 -8.16
CA PHE A 310 12.65 0.02 -7.32
C PHE A 310 12.21 0.31 -5.86
N LEU A 311 12.78 1.35 -5.24
CA LEU A 311 12.44 1.76 -3.87
C LEU A 311 10.96 2.20 -3.76
N ALA A 312 10.49 3.04 -4.68
CA ALA A 312 9.13 3.55 -4.70
C ALA A 312 8.09 2.44 -4.84
N VAL A 313 8.32 1.48 -5.75
CA VAL A 313 7.43 0.32 -5.93
C VAL A 313 7.38 -0.53 -4.68
N THR A 314 8.54 -0.86 -4.09
CA THR A 314 8.65 -1.68 -2.88
C THR A 314 7.89 -1.06 -1.72
N LEU A 315 8.09 0.23 -1.46
CA LEU A 315 7.39 0.95 -0.39
C LEU A 315 5.89 1.12 -0.66
N HIS A 316 5.50 1.22 -1.93
CA HIS A 316 4.10 1.23 -2.30
C HIS A 316 3.43 -0.12 -2.02
N GLN A 317 4.09 -1.22 -2.38
CA GLN A 317 3.61 -2.57 -2.08
C GLN A 317 3.55 -2.86 -0.59
N ALA A 318 4.53 -2.41 0.20
CA ALA A 318 4.49 -2.49 1.66
C ALA A 318 3.23 -1.81 2.23
N GLY A 319 2.82 -0.67 1.66
CA GLY A 319 1.58 0.01 2.02
C GLY A 319 0.32 -0.84 1.78
N VAL A 320 0.29 -1.62 0.69
CA VAL A 320 -0.82 -2.55 0.39
C VAL A 320 -0.90 -3.65 1.45
N VAL A 321 0.24 -4.21 1.84
CA VAL A 321 0.33 -5.22 2.91
C VAL A 321 -0.20 -4.65 4.22
N ALA A 322 0.29 -3.48 4.64
CA ALA A 322 -0.13 -2.86 5.90
C ALA A 322 -1.61 -2.49 5.91
N SER A 323 -2.15 -2.03 4.79
CA SER A 323 -3.59 -1.77 4.65
C SER A 323 -4.42 -3.06 4.73
N SER A 324 -3.92 -4.18 4.18
CA SER A 324 -4.58 -5.49 4.30
C SER A 324 -4.61 -6.00 5.74
N MET A 325 -3.52 -5.80 6.46
CA MET A 325 -3.43 -6.13 7.89
C MET A 325 -4.35 -5.26 8.73
N TRP A 326 -4.44 -3.97 8.41
CA TRP A 326 -5.38 -3.06 9.05
C TRP A 326 -6.83 -3.51 8.83
N ASP A 327 -7.21 -3.86 7.60
CA ASP A 327 -8.56 -4.37 7.32
C ASP A 327 -8.89 -5.63 8.15
N GLU A 328 -7.92 -6.54 8.30
CA GLU A 328 -8.08 -7.73 9.17
C GLU A 328 -8.18 -7.35 10.66
N GLN A 329 -7.42 -6.34 11.11
CA GLN A 329 -7.51 -5.86 12.50
C GLN A 329 -8.86 -5.21 12.80
N VAL A 330 -9.39 -4.41 11.87
CA VAL A 330 -10.72 -3.82 11.93
C VAL A 330 -11.79 -4.92 11.96
N TRP A 331 -11.65 -5.95 11.11
CA TRP A 331 -12.52 -7.11 11.14
C TRP A 331 -12.47 -7.84 12.49
N ARG A 332 -11.28 -8.08 13.04
CA ARG A 332 -11.12 -8.76 14.34
C ARG A 332 -11.67 -8.00 15.53
N SER A 333 -11.71 -6.68 15.43
CA SER A 333 -12.32 -5.86 16.48
C SER A 333 -13.82 -6.14 16.62
N ALA A 334 -14.48 -6.67 15.58
CA ALA A 334 -15.91 -6.99 15.59
C ALA A 334 -16.23 -8.19 16.50
N GLY A 335 -15.29 -9.11 16.68
CA GLY A 335 -15.41 -10.20 17.66
C GLY A 335 -15.03 -9.79 19.08
N GLY A 336 -14.59 -8.54 19.28
CA GLY A 336 -14.23 -7.99 20.57
C GLY A 336 -15.43 -7.44 21.34
N ARG A 337 -15.23 -7.17 22.63
CA ARG A 337 -16.26 -6.60 23.52
C ARG A 337 -16.82 -5.28 23.01
N LYS A 338 -16.00 -4.44 22.39
CA LYS A 338 -16.45 -3.12 21.89
C LYS A 338 -17.12 -3.20 20.52
N GLY A 339 -17.03 -4.33 19.81
CA GLY A 339 -17.35 -4.42 18.40
C GLY A 339 -16.45 -3.53 17.55
N THR A 340 -16.85 -3.33 16.29
CA THR A 340 -16.18 -2.44 15.34
C THR A 340 -17.12 -1.32 14.92
N ALA A 341 -16.67 -0.07 15.07
CA ALA A 341 -17.41 1.07 14.53
C ALA A 341 -17.49 0.98 12.99
N MET A 342 -18.69 1.18 12.43
CA MET A 342 -18.91 1.17 10.98
C MET A 342 -18.32 2.39 10.29
N GLU A 343 -18.25 3.51 11.01
CA GLU A 343 -17.57 4.74 10.60
C GLU A 343 -16.36 4.99 11.51
N PRO A 344 -15.24 4.29 11.30
CA PRO A 344 -14.05 4.57 12.07
C PRO A 344 -13.53 5.97 11.74
N ASN A 345 -12.91 6.59 12.73
CA ASN A 345 -12.22 7.87 12.55
C ASN A 345 -11.28 7.80 11.35
N ILE A 346 -11.33 8.80 10.45
CA ILE A 346 -10.50 8.87 9.24
C ILE A 346 -9.00 8.83 9.55
N LEU A 347 -8.62 9.28 10.75
CA LEU A 347 -7.24 9.24 11.22
C LEU A 347 -6.81 7.87 11.77
N ALA A 348 -7.74 6.99 12.13
CA ALA A 348 -7.40 5.70 12.75
C ALA A 348 -6.52 4.82 11.85
N PRO A 349 -6.77 4.67 10.53
CA PRO A 349 -5.87 3.94 9.65
C PRO A 349 -4.48 4.59 9.55
N ILE A 350 -4.40 5.92 9.59
CA ILE A 350 -3.13 6.67 9.46
C ILE A 350 -2.26 6.51 10.70
N VAL A 351 -2.88 6.54 11.89
CA VAL A 351 -2.21 6.47 13.19
C VAL A 351 -1.92 5.01 13.60
N ALA A 352 -2.45 4.02 12.88
CA ALA A 352 -2.13 2.62 13.10
C ALA A 352 -0.61 2.41 13.03
N PRO A 353 0.04 1.74 14.02
CA PRO A 353 1.50 1.73 14.14
C PRO A 353 2.25 1.31 12.87
N ILE A 354 1.76 0.28 12.16
CA ILE A 354 2.39 -0.22 10.93
C ILE A 354 2.27 0.82 9.80
N ASN A 355 1.09 1.44 9.64
CA ASN A 355 0.87 2.47 8.64
C ASN A 355 1.69 3.73 8.96
N LEU A 356 1.80 4.11 10.24
CA LEU A 356 2.63 5.22 10.68
C LEU A 356 4.12 4.97 10.39
N ILE A 357 4.64 3.78 10.71
CA ILE A 357 6.02 3.38 10.38
C ILE A 357 6.26 3.50 8.87
N LEU A 358 5.34 3.00 8.04
CA LEU A 358 5.48 3.08 6.57
C LEU A 358 5.31 4.49 6.02
N MET A 359 4.44 5.30 6.62
CA MET A 359 4.24 6.69 6.22
C MET A 359 5.50 7.51 6.49
N LEU A 360 6.18 7.25 7.61
CA LEU A 360 7.44 7.91 7.97
C LEU A 360 8.66 7.32 7.24
N SER A 361 8.65 6.03 6.95
CA SER A 361 9.77 5.37 6.25
C SER A 361 9.91 5.86 4.80
N LYS A 362 8.80 6.17 4.12
CA LYS A 362 8.82 6.67 2.74
C LYS A 362 9.70 7.91 2.52
N PRO A 363 9.43 9.05 3.17
CA PRO A 363 10.26 10.23 2.97
C PRO A 363 11.68 10.03 3.49
N ALA A 364 11.85 9.28 4.59
CA ALA A 364 13.17 8.99 5.14
C ALA A 364 14.04 8.16 4.19
N LEU A 365 13.50 7.09 3.60
CA LEU A 365 14.22 6.22 2.68
C LEU A 365 14.50 6.91 1.34
N HIS A 366 13.56 7.72 0.82
CA HIS A 366 13.83 8.52 -0.38
C HIS A 366 14.88 9.60 -0.12
N PHE A 367 14.88 10.23 1.06
CA PHE A 367 15.93 11.15 1.48
C PHE A 367 17.29 10.46 1.60
N MET A 368 17.36 9.29 2.24
CA MET A 368 18.59 8.50 2.33
C MET A 368 19.09 8.05 0.97
N MET A 369 18.19 7.66 0.06
CA MET A 369 18.54 7.38 -1.33
C MET A 369 19.09 8.64 -2.01
N SER A 370 18.54 9.83 -1.74
CA SER A 370 19.11 11.08 -2.24
C SER A 370 20.51 11.36 -1.70
N ARG A 371 20.78 11.03 -0.43
CA ARG A 371 22.14 11.12 0.16
C ARG A 371 23.11 10.12 -0.45
N ALA A 372 22.63 8.94 -0.82
CA ALA A 372 23.43 7.90 -1.46
C ALA A 372 23.81 8.25 -2.91
N ASN A 373 23.01 9.10 -3.56
CA ASN A 373 23.22 9.58 -4.93
C ASN A 373 23.69 11.05 -4.91
N SER A 374 25.00 11.28 -4.98
CA SER A 374 25.53 12.65 -5.09
C SER A 374 25.90 12.96 -6.53
N ILE A 375 25.51 14.13 -7.02
CA ILE A 375 25.97 14.64 -8.32
C ILE A 375 27.14 15.56 -8.05
N THR A 376 28.26 15.31 -8.71
CA THR A 376 29.45 16.16 -8.66
C THR A 376 29.83 16.63 -10.05
N ILE A 377 30.33 17.86 -10.15
CA ILE A 377 30.85 18.42 -11.38
C ILE A 377 32.37 18.24 -11.33
N VAL A 378 32.89 17.34 -12.17
CA VAL A 378 34.32 17.05 -12.25
C VAL A 378 34.91 17.90 -13.38
N SER A 379 35.96 18.66 -13.07
CA SER A 379 36.77 19.34 -14.08
C SER A 379 37.72 18.33 -14.70
N SER A 380 37.68 18.19 -16.04
CA SER A 380 38.36 17.09 -16.75
C SER A 380 39.89 17.25 -16.86
N ASP A 381 40.46 18.44 -16.63
CA ASP A 381 41.90 18.70 -16.49
C ASP A 381 42.14 20.19 -16.23
N SER A 382 43.28 20.55 -15.62
CA SER A 382 43.64 21.96 -15.36
C SER A 382 43.82 22.81 -16.63
N THR A 383 43.94 22.19 -17.80
CA THR A 383 44.18 22.84 -19.09
C THR A 383 42.98 22.85 -20.02
N SER A 384 41.93 22.06 -19.74
CA SER A 384 40.73 22.01 -20.57
C SER A 384 39.50 22.45 -19.78
N SER A 385 38.80 23.48 -20.29
CA SER A 385 37.55 23.99 -19.71
C SER A 385 36.38 22.99 -19.74
N SER A 386 36.63 21.71 -20.05
CA SER A 386 35.58 20.70 -20.14
C SER A 386 35.15 20.25 -18.74
N ARG A 387 34.03 20.80 -18.26
CA ARG A 387 33.31 20.30 -17.09
C ARG A 387 32.48 19.09 -17.49
N ARG A 388 32.59 18.00 -16.73
CA ARG A 388 31.77 16.79 -16.90
C ARG A 388 30.91 16.59 -15.65
N ILE A 389 29.64 16.25 -15.86
CA ILE A 389 28.77 15.81 -14.77
C ILE A 389 29.10 14.34 -14.49
N ALA A 390 29.37 14.02 -13.23
CA ALA A 390 29.53 12.66 -12.77
C ALA A 390 28.56 12.36 -11.63
N ILE A 391 28.11 11.12 -11.57
CA ILE A 391 27.29 10.62 -10.46
C ILE A 391 28.20 9.80 -9.56
N TYR A 392 28.12 10.12 -8.27
CA TYR A 392 28.81 9.43 -7.21
C TYR A 392 27.80 8.61 -6.38
N PHE A 393 28.00 7.30 -6.37
CA PHE A 393 27.26 6.38 -5.52
C PHE A 393 28.04 6.17 -4.23
N ASN A 394 27.51 6.68 -3.12
CA ASN A 394 28.13 6.54 -1.81
C ASN A 394 27.80 5.16 -1.22
N GLY A 395 28.76 4.23 -1.30
CA GLY A 395 28.60 2.85 -0.81
C GLY A 395 28.13 2.76 0.63
N ASP A 396 28.68 3.58 1.54
CA ASP A 396 28.33 3.55 2.96
C ASP A 396 26.84 3.91 3.17
N GLN A 397 26.35 4.92 2.46
CA GLN A 397 24.94 5.31 2.52
C GLN A 397 24.03 4.23 1.95
N TYR A 398 24.46 3.55 0.87
CA TYR A 398 23.73 2.39 0.35
C TYR A 398 23.70 1.22 1.32
N THR A 399 24.79 0.96 2.06
CA THR A 399 24.82 -0.09 3.08
C THR A 399 23.85 0.21 4.23
N ILE A 400 23.80 1.45 4.70
CA ILE A 400 22.83 1.86 5.72
C ILE A 400 21.40 1.74 5.18
N LEU A 401 21.16 2.23 3.96
CA LEU A 401 19.85 2.15 3.30
C LEU A 401 19.39 0.70 3.12
N ALA A 402 20.27 -0.17 2.63
CA ALA A 402 20.02 -1.60 2.45
C ALA A 402 19.71 -2.28 3.80
N THR A 403 20.45 -1.93 4.85
CA THR A 403 20.20 -2.44 6.21
C THR A 403 18.80 -2.05 6.70
N ILE A 404 18.39 -0.79 6.52
CA ILE A 404 17.05 -0.33 6.94
C ILE A 404 15.95 -1.00 6.10
N ILE A 405 16.14 -1.13 4.78
CA ILE A 405 15.20 -1.84 3.90
C ILE A 405 15.10 -3.31 4.31
N LEU A 406 16.20 -3.97 4.65
CA LEU A 406 16.22 -5.34 5.15
C LEU A 406 15.44 -5.46 6.47
N LEU A 407 15.66 -4.56 7.44
CA LEU A 407 14.92 -4.55 8.70
C LEU A 407 13.41 -4.33 8.48
N LEU A 408 13.04 -3.40 7.61
CA LEU A 408 11.65 -3.16 7.24
C LEU A 408 11.03 -4.40 6.56
N THR A 409 11.79 -5.05 5.69
CA THR A 409 11.40 -6.29 5.01
C THR A 409 11.18 -7.42 5.99
N LEU A 410 12.12 -7.65 6.91
CA LEU A 410 12.01 -8.69 7.94
C LEU A 410 10.80 -8.44 8.84
N LEU A 411 10.54 -7.18 9.20
CA LEU A 411 9.35 -6.78 9.96
C LEU A 411 8.07 -7.11 9.17
N LEU A 412 7.96 -6.71 7.91
CA LEU A 412 6.78 -6.98 7.08
C LEU A 412 6.59 -8.48 6.85
N ASN A 413 7.67 -9.22 6.59
CA ASN A 413 7.64 -10.68 6.44
C ASN A 413 7.16 -11.37 7.71
N TYR A 414 7.70 -10.98 8.87
CA TYR A 414 7.24 -11.48 10.16
C TYR A 414 5.74 -11.23 10.36
N LEU A 415 5.28 -10.01 10.07
CA LEU A 415 3.88 -9.63 10.20
C LEU A 415 2.97 -10.39 9.22
N MET A 416 3.42 -10.62 7.99
CA MET A 416 2.68 -11.35 6.95
C MET A 416 2.57 -12.84 7.24
N LEU A 417 3.61 -13.43 7.82
CA LEU A 417 3.68 -14.86 8.17
C LEU A 417 3.03 -15.16 9.52
N ARG A 418 2.74 -14.15 10.35
CA ARG A 418 2.08 -14.35 11.63
C ARG A 418 0.61 -14.74 11.41
N PRO A 419 0.20 -15.99 11.72
CA PRO A 419 -1.18 -16.38 11.60
C PRO A 419 -1.99 -15.64 12.66
N PRO A 420 -3.12 -15.03 12.30
CA PRO A 420 -3.92 -14.36 13.29
C PRO A 420 -4.65 -15.41 14.15
N ARG A 421 -4.82 -15.08 15.43
CA ARG A 421 -5.28 -16.02 16.47
C ARG A 421 -6.75 -15.83 16.78
N GLY A 422 -7.42 -16.93 17.10
CA GLY A 422 -8.80 -16.92 17.58
C GLY A 422 -9.82 -17.42 16.56
N PRO A 423 -11.06 -17.63 17.01
CA PRO A 423 -12.09 -18.35 16.27
C PRO A 423 -12.62 -17.60 15.04
N GLN A 424 -12.39 -16.29 14.97
CA GLN A 424 -12.89 -15.45 13.88
C GLN A 424 -12.14 -15.73 12.56
N PRO A 425 -12.84 -16.15 11.49
CA PRO A 425 -12.23 -16.47 10.21
C PRO A 425 -11.47 -15.28 9.63
N ALA A 426 -10.28 -15.52 9.08
CA ALA A 426 -9.52 -14.47 8.41
C ALA A 426 -10.16 -14.08 7.08
N ALA A 427 -10.24 -12.77 6.84
CA ALA A 427 -10.87 -12.19 5.66
C ALA A 427 -9.93 -11.25 4.89
N TYR A 428 -9.01 -10.55 5.56
CA TYR A 428 -8.04 -9.63 4.94
C TYR A 428 -8.65 -8.63 3.95
N GLY A 429 -9.88 -8.19 4.21
CA GLY A 429 -10.62 -7.27 3.36
C GLY A 429 -11.26 -7.89 2.11
N HIS A 430 -11.34 -9.22 2.01
CA HIS A 430 -12.07 -9.89 0.93
C HIS A 430 -13.58 -9.72 1.10
N PHE A 431 -14.23 -9.02 0.17
CA PHE A 431 -15.63 -8.58 0.32
C PHE A 431 -16.62 -9.72 0.43
N GLN A 432 -16.51 -10.73 -0.44
CA GLN A 432 -17.45 -11.85 -0.43
C GLN A 432 -17.28 -12.73 0.81
N THR A 433 -16.05 -12.90 1.30
CA THR A 433 -15.79 -13.60 2.56
C THR A 433 -16.40 -12.82 3.71
N LEU A 434 -16.12 -11.53 3.83
CA LEU A 434 -16.72 -10.71 4.87
C LEU A 434 -18.25 -10.75 4.81
N ALA A 435 -18.89 -10.62 3.64
CA ALA A 435 -20.34 -10.72 3.56
C ALA A 435 -20.90 -12.07 4.01
N ASN A 436 -20.18 -13.16 3.75
CA ASN A 436 -20.58 -14.49 4.23
C ASN A 436 -20.39 -14.66 5.73
N LEU A 437 -19.43 -13.95 6.33
CA LEU A 437 -19.16 -14.00 7.76
C LEU A 437 -20.10 -13.09 8.57
N ILE A 438 -20.80 -12.16 7.92
CA ILE A 438 -21.65 -11.16 8.57
C ILE A 438 -23.10 -11.61 8.44
N ASP A 439 -23.62 -12.19 9.52
CA ASP A 439 -25.01 -12.67 9.56
C ASP A 439 -26.01 -11.51 9.65
N VAL A 440 -25.68 -10.48 10.44
CA VAL A 440 -26.59 -9.38 10.75
C VAL A 440 -25.85 -8.06 10.73
N TRP A 441 -26.21 -7.23 9.76
CA TRP A 441 -25.78 -5.84 9.68
C TRP A 441 -26.39 -5.02 10.83
N PRO A 442 -25.68 -4.01 11.36
CA PRO A 442 -26.26 -3.09 12.33
C PRO A 442 -27.50 -2.42 11.73
N ALA A 443 -28.56 -2.32 12.52
CA ALA A 443 -29.75 -1.58 12.13
C ALA A 443 -29.43 -0.08 12.04
N ASP A 444 -30.26 0.68 11.33
CA ASP A 444 -30.13 2.14 11.24
C ASP A 444 -30.04 2.74 12.65
N GLY A 445 -28.94 3.46 12.91
CA GLY A 445 -28.66 4.07 14.23
C GLY A 445 -27.75 3.26 15.16
N GLN A 446 -27.33 2.03 14.80
CA GLN A 446 -26.28 1.32 15.52
C GLN A 446 -24.89 1.64 14.93
N ASP A 447 -24.05 2.30 15.72
CA ASP A 447 -22.71 2.72 15.28
C ASP A 447 -21.70 1.58 15.21
N SER A 448 -21.98 0.46 15.89
CA SER A 448 -21.04 -0.63 16.09
C SER A 448 -21.58 -1.96 15.58
N MET A 449 -20.71 -2.67 14.89
CA MET A 449 -20.95 -3.99 14.36
C MET A 449 -20.25 -5.04 15.22
N TYR A 450 -20.99 -6.10 15.54
CA TYR A 450 -20.50 -7.23 16.31
C TYR A 450 -20.54 -8.50 15.46
N TRP A 451 -19.50 -9.32 15.60
CA TRP A 451 -19.41 -10.63 14.98
C TRP A 451 -19.53 -11.73 16.04
N GLY A 452 -20.40 -12.71 15.78
CA GLY A 452 -20.67 -13.83 16.67
C GLY A 452 -22.05 -13.79 17.32
N HIS A 453 -22.27 -14.69 18.30
CA HIS A 453 -23.56 -14.84 18.98
C HIS A 453 -23.90 -13.58 19.77
N LYS A 454 -25.15 -13.12 19.63
CA LYS A 454 -25.64 -11.85 20.17
C LYS A 454 -26.31 -11.96 21.54
N GLY A 455 -26.17 -13.11 22.21
CA GLY A 455 -26.79 -13.42 23.49
C GLY A 455 -28.31 -13.58 23.39
N ASP A 456 -28.89 -14.46 24.22
CA ASP A 456 -30.31 -14.40 24.49
C ASP A 456 -30.59 -13.16 25.35
N HIS A 457 -31.45 -12.27 24.87
CA HIS A 457 -32.11 -11.33 25.75
C HIS A 457 -32.97 -12.15 26.69
N GLN A 458 -32.47 -12.47 27.90
CA GLN A 458 -33.39 -12.78 28.97
C GLN A 458 -34.24 -11.53 29.15
N GLY A 459 -35.49 -11.63 28.68
CA GLY A 459 -36.50 -10.63 28.97
C GLY A 459 -36.43 -10.36 30.46
N VAL A 460 -36.07 -9.13 30.80
CA VAL A 460 -36.25 -8.64 32.15
C VAL A 460 -37.75 -8.56 32.33
N ASP A 461 -38.35 -9.67 32.75
CA ASP A 461 -39.69 -9.68 33.29
C ASP A 461 -39.68 -8.70 34.45
N GLY A 462 -40.44 -7.62 34.26
CA GLY A 462 -40.30 -6.40 35.02
C GLY A 462 -40.37 -6.60 36.52
N ARG A 463 -39.32 -6.16 37.21
CA ARG A 463 -39.44 -5.26 38.37
C ARG A 463 -38.07 -4.69 38.70
N GLY A 464 -38.06 -3.38 38.89
CA GLY A 464 -36.89 -2.53 38.71
C GLY A 464 -35.71 -2.86 39.60
N MET A 465 -34.52 -2.71 39.03
CA MET A 465 -33.37 -2.12 39.68
C MET A 465 -32.58 -1.36 38.62
N GLU A 466 -32.58 -0.05 38.78
CA GLU A 466 -31.62 0.90 38.23
C GLU A 466 -30.25 0.50 38.79
N GLY A 467 -29.41 -0.14 37.97
CA GLY A 467 -28.18 -0.72 38.48
C GLY A 467 -27.35 -1.39 37.39
N ASP A 468 -26.51 -0.58 36.77
CA ASP A 468 -25.28 -0.96 36.07
C ASP A 468 -25.44 -1.83 34.81
N VAL A 469 -25.24 -1.19 33.65
CA VAL A 469 -25.17 -1.81 32.31
C VAL A 469 -23.84 -2.55 32.16
N GLY A 470 -23.62 -3.53 33.04
CA GLY A 470 -22.53 -4.50 32.98
C GLY A 470 -22.85 -5.61 32.00
N GLY A 471 -22.96 -5.29 30.70
CA GLY A 471 -23.24 -6.25 29.64
C GLY A 471 -22.21 -7.38 29.58
N LYS A 472 -22.60 -8.57 30.04
CA LYS A 472 -21.79 -9.80 29.98
C LYS A 472 -21.71 -10.32 28.55
N TYR A 473 -20.49 -10.45 28.04
CA TYR A 473 -20.15 -10.95 26.71
C TYR A 473 -20.00 -12.46 26.68
N CYS A 474 -20.57 -13.19 25.70
CA CYS A 474 -20.21 -14.58 25.40
C CYS A 474 -20.48 -15.04 23.94
N ARG A 475 -19.82 -16.16 23.56
CA ARG A 475 -19.33 -16.59 22.21
C ARG A 475 -20.34 -17.13 21.19
N ALA A 476 -19.95 -17.02 19.90
CA ALA A 476 -20.58 -17.57 18.70
C ALA A 476 -20.69 -19.11 18.65
N GLY A 477 -21.87 -19.64 18.25
CA GLY A 477 -21.98 -20.97 17.65
C GLY A 477 -22.85 -22.03 18.34
N THR A 478 -23.58 -21.73 19.42
CA THR A 478 -24.52 -22.69 20.02
C THR A 478 -25.83 -22.02 20.37
N GLY A 479 -26.77 -22.00 19.41
CA GLY A 479 -28.17 -21.65 19.65
C GLY A 479 -28.96 -22.73 20.40
N GLY A 480 -28.27 -23.59 21.15
CA GLY A 480 -28.87 -24.53 22.08
C GLY A 480 -28.06 -24.47 23.36
N ALA A 481 -28.73 -24.42 24.51
CA ALA A 481 -28.10 -24.61 25.80
C ALA A 481 -27.11 -25.77 25.69
N ILE A 482 -25.81 -25.48 25.76
CA ILE A 482 -24.79 -26.50 25.83
C ILE A 482 -25.02 -27.16 27.19
N SER A 483 -25.65 -28.34 27.19
CA SER A 483 -25.60 -29.26 28.33
C SER A 483 -24.14 -29.33 28.79
N GLU A 484 -23.88 -29.28 30.09
CA GLU A 484 -22.52 -29.42 30.66
C GLU A 484 -21.71 -30.56 30.03
N ASP A 485 -22.38 -31.60 29.53
CA ASP A 485 -21.79 -32.73 28.81
C ASP A 485 -21.10 -32.34 27.49
N ALA A 486 -21.66 -31.41 26.72
CA ALA A 486 -21.06 -30.94 25.48
C ALA A 486 -19.85 -30.03 25.76
N GLU A 487 -19.86 -29.28 26.86
CA GLU A 487 -18.70 -28.52 27.31
C GLU A 487 -17.58 -29.43 27.82
N ARG A 488 -17.93 -30.52 28.52
CA ARG A 488 -17.00 -31.57 28.95
C ARG A 488 -16.40 -32.33 27.75
N SER A 489 -17.19 -32.55 26.69
CA SER A 489 -16.73 -33.15 25.44
C SER A 489 -15.76 -32.23 24.68
N ASN A 490 -16.06 -30.94 24.57
CA ASN A 490 -15.16 -29.97 23.95
C ASN A 490 -13.83 -29.85 24.69
N ARG A 491 -13.82 -29.89 26.02
CA ARG A 491 -12.56 -29.92 26.80
C ARG A 491 -11.74 -31.19 26.54
N LYS A 492 -12.37 -32.34 26.29
CA LYS A 492 -11.66 -33.56 25.87
C LYS A 492 -11.07 -33.40 24.47
N ILE A 493 -11.83 -32.87 23.52
CA ILE A 493 -11.37 -32.65 22.13
C ILE A 493 -10.18 -31.66 22.11
N GLU A 494 -10.25 -30.58 22.88
CA GLU A 494 -9.19 -29.57 22.95
C GLU A 494 -7.91 -30.16 23.58
N LYS A 495 -8.02 -31.01 24.61
CA LYS A 495 -6.88 -31.74 25.17
C LYS A 495 -6.23 -32.68 24.15
N VAL A 496 -7.04 -33.43 23.39
CA VAL A 496 -6.54 -34.35 22.35
C VAL A 496 -5.88 -33.58 21.20
N ALA A 497 -6.47 -32.47 20.76
CA ALA A 497 -5.88 -31.61 19.73
C ALA A 497 -4.54 -31.02 20.19
N THR A 498 -4.46 -30.56 21.44
CA THR A 498 -3.22 -30.02 22.01
C THR A 498 -2.12 -31.08 22.11
N GLN A 499 -2.47 -32.31 22.50
CA GLN A 499 -1.52 -33.44 22.50
C GLN A 499 -1.06 -33.81 21.09
N ARG A 500 -1.96 -33.82 20.11
CA ARG A 500 -1.63 -34.15 18.71
C ARG A 500 -0.71 -33.11 18.07
N ASP A 501 -0.94 -31.83 18.38
CA ASP A 501 -0.06 -30.74 17.95
C ASP A 501 1.31 -30.79 18.63
N ALA A 502 1.38 -31.17 19.90
CA ALA A 502 2.64 -31.38 20.60
C ALA A 502 3.45 -32.53 19.96
N ALA A 503 2.79 -33.64 19.64
CA ALA A 503 3.40 -34.78 18.97
C ALA A 503 3.93 -34.43 17.56
N ARG A 504 3.16 -33.68 16.76
CA ARG A 504 3.62 -33.21 15.45
C ARG A 504 4.84 -32.30 15.55
N ARG A 505 4.90 -31.40 16.54
CA ARG A 505 6.09 -30.55 16.75
C ARG A 505 7.32 -31.35 17.15
N SER A 506 7.17 -32.41 17.95
CA SER A 506 8.32 -33.28 18.25
C SER A 506 8.79 -34.04 17.01
N GLU A 507 7.87 -34.48 16.16
CA GLU A 507 8.19 -35.19 14.92
C GLU A 507 8.89 -34.27 13.91
N ASP A 508 8.39 -33.04 13.73
CA ASP A 508 9.02 -32.02 12.89
C ASP A 508 10.40 -31.60 13.44
N ALA A 509 10.59 -31.54 14.75
CA ALA A 509 11.89 -31.25 15.36
C ALA A 509 12.90 -32.37 15.14
N VAL A 510 12.48 -33.64 15.25
CA VAL A 510 13.32 -34.81 14.95
C VAL A 510 13.69 -34.85 13.47
N ASN A 511 12.73 -34.59 12.57
CA ASN A 511 12.99 -34.56 11.12
C ASN A 511 13.92 -33.41 10.71
N ASN A 512 13.81 -32.25 11.34
CA ASN A 512 14.72 -31.12 11.11
C ASN A 512 16.14 -31.40 11.64
N LEU A 513 16.29 -32.12 12.77
CA LEU A 513 17.59 -32.55 13.27
C LEU A 513 18.23 -33.63 12.38
N ALA A 514 17.43 -34.56 11.85
CA ALA A 514 17.89 -35.56 10.89
C ALA A 514 18.35 -34.94 9.57
N GLY A 515 17.69 -33.86 9.10
CA GLY A 515 18.08 -33.13 7.90
C GLY A 515 19.40 -32.36 8.01
N ILE A 516 19.83 -31.98 9.22
CA ILE A 516 21.10 -31.29 9.46
C ILE A 516 22.30 -32.26 9.38
N GLY A 517 22.07 -33.57 9.54
CA GLY A 517 23.10 -34.61 9.42
C GLY A 517 23.55 -34.94 7.99
N SER A 518 22.90 -34.37 6.97
CA SER A 518 23.23 -34.60 5.54
C SER A 518 23.89 -33.41 4.84
N ILE A 519 24.44 -32.46 5.60
CA ILE A 519 25.33 -31.45 5.02
C ILE A 519 26.65 -32.13 4.66
N HIS A 520 26.72 -32.58 3.40
CA HIS A 520 27.94 -32.98 2.72
C HIS A 520 29.03 -31.92 2.95
N ILE A 521 30.09 -32.32 3.62
CA ILE A 521 31.37 -31.62 3.65
C ILE A 521 31.88 -31.58 2.21
N VAL A 522 31.59 -30.49 1.49
CA VAL A 522 32.32 -30.13 0.28
C VAL A 522 33.61 -29.47 0.75
N ALA A 523 34.63 -30.29 0.96
CA ALA A 523 35.99 -29.82 1.13
C ALA A 523 36.43 -29.18 -0.18
N THR A 524 36.57 -27.85 -0.18
CA THR A 524 37.22 -27.12 -1.25
C THR A 524 38.71 -27.45 -1.23
N SER A 525 39.11 -28.31 -2.16
CA SER A 525 40.49 -28.50 -2.59
C SER A 525 40.97 -27.20 -3.23
N ILE A 526 41.79 -26.45 -2.49
CA ILE A 526 42.66 -25.42 -3.04
C ILE A 526 43.86 -26.17 -3.62
N ASP A 527 44.03 -26.12 -4.93
CA ASP A 527 45.29 -26.50 -5.57
C ASP A 527 45.64 -25.50 -6.68
N ARG A 528 46.81 -24.88 -6.47
CA ARG A 528 47.76 -24.18 -7.36
C ARG A 528 47.30 -23.06 -8.30
#